data_AF-A0A2E9MXH5-F1
#
_entry.id   AF-A0A2E9MXH5-F1
#
_cell.length_a   1.000
_cell.length_b   1.000
_cell.length_c   1.000
_cell.angle_alpha   90.00
_cell.angle_beta   90.00
_cell.angle_gamma   90.00
#
_symmetry.space_group_name_H-M   'P 1'
#
loop_
_entity.id
_entity.type
_entity.pdbx_description
1 polymer ?
#
loop_
_entity_poly.entity_id
_entity_poly.type
_entity_poly.pdbx_seq_one_letter_code
_entity_poly.pdbx_strand_id
1 'polypeptide(L)'
;MAGLRPFRRNGFNVSAERRNDKVLVHNYGHGGGGITLSWGSSHLAMELALATPYKQAAVLGCGALGLTAARLMQYRGWDVTIYARDLPPHTTSNIAGGQWSATSVYERTVVNPRFIGQFEQAQAHSYRYFQDLVGSKYGVRWITNYSIFGDEAPDAQPSLPERYPQFYPQRAILGAGEHPFPVERVHHYDTMLVEPAVFLPALMQDFFNAGGKMEVREFQSADELMTMVEPVIINCTGLGSKALFADDNMMPIKGQLSFLLPQPEVNYIIVGNGGLYMFPRSDGVLLGGTYERNVYDATPDMSKVPDIVAGHRKFFNTMEDPWS
;
A
#
# COMPACT_ATOMS: atom_id res chain seq x y z
N MET A 1 16.39 -2.05 4.90
CA MET A 1 15.38 -3.12 4.73
C MET A 1 14.78 -3.03 3.33
N ALA A 2 14.29 -4.14 2.76
CA ALA A 2 13.75 -4.18 1.40
C ALA A 2 12.50 -5.06 1.33
N GLY A 3 11.67 -4.83 0.33
CA GLY A 3 10.40 -5.54 0.14
C GLY A 3 9.99 -5.59 -1.33
N LEU A 4 9.16 -6.57 -1.67
CA LEU A 4 8.72 -6.84 -3.04
C LEU A 4 7.26 -6.42 -3.20
N ARG A 5 7.04 -5.33 -3.94
CA ARG A 5 5.67 -4.86 -4.24
C ARG A 5 5.00 -5.84 -5.21
N PRO A 6 3.77 -6.31 -4.93
CA PRO A 6 3.03 -7.22 -5.79
C PRO A 6 2.38 -6.46 -6.96
N PHE A 7 3.18 -6.03 -7.94
CA PHE A 7 2.70 -5.23 -9.06
C PHE A 7 2.03 -6.11 -10.12
N ARG A 8 0.85 -5.69 -10.59
CA ARG A 8 0.15 -6.30 -11.71
C ARG A 8 0.01 -5.30 -12.84
N ARG A 9 0.51 -5.63 -14.04
CA ARG A 9 0.58 -4.69 -15.18
C ARG A 9 -0.76 -4.03 -15.49
N ASN A 10 -1.83 -4.83 -15.57
CA ASN A 10 -3.16 -4.37 -15.94
C ASN A 10 -3.94 -3.78 -14.75
N GLY A 11 -3.25 -3.52 -13.63
CA GLY A 11 -3.85 -3.14 -12.36
C GLY A 11 -4.27 -4.33 -11.49
N PHE A 12 -4.61 -4.06 -10.24
CA PHE A 12 -5.05 -5.07 -9.28
C PHE A 12 -6.27 -5.86 -9.79
N ASN A 13 -6.43 -7.08 -9.29
CA ASN A 13 -7.58 -7.93 -9.61
C ASN A 13 -8.52 -7.98 -8.40
N VAL A 14 -9.69 -7.34 -8.52
CA VAL A 14 -10.85 -7.63 -7.69
C VAL A 14 -11.94 -8.25 -8.56
N SER A 15 -12.17 -9.54 -8.38
CA SER A 15 -13.14 -10.32 -9.15
C SER A 15 -13.61 -11.52 -8.33
N ALA A 16 -14.68 -12.18 -8.78
CA ALA A 16 -15.11 -13.44 -8.20
C ALA A 16 -15.34 -14.48 -9.30
N GLU A 17 -15.01 -15.72 -9.01
CA GLU A 17 -15.29 -16.88 -9.84
C GLU A 17 -15.78 -18.05 -8.99
N ARG A 18 -16.52 -18.95 -9.62
CA ARG A 18 -16.89 -20.22 -8.99
C ARG A 18 -15.92 -21.29 -9.45
N ARG A 19 -15.34 -22.02 -8.50
CA ARG A 19 -14.48 -23.17 -8.78
C ARG A 19 -14.99 -24.33 -7.94
N ASN A 20 -15.52 -25.36 -8.60
CA ASN A 20 -16.22 -26.46 -7.96
C ASN A 20 -17.37 -25.97 -7.04
N ASP A 21 -17.37 -26.37 -5.77
CA ASP A 21 -18.30 -25.97 -4.73
C ASP A 21 -17.93 -24.64 -4.04
N LYS A 22 -16.76 -24.07 -4.37
CA LYS A 22 -16.20 -22.85 -3.75
C LYS A 22 -16.48 -21.61 -4.57
N VAL A 23 -16.54 -20.47 -3.87
CA VAL A 23 -16.48 -19.13 -4.46
C VAL A 23 -15.11 -18.52 -4.15
N LEU A 24 -14.33 -18.26 -5.20
CA LEU A 24 -13.05 -17.59 -5.10
C LEU A 24 -13.25 -16.10 -5.37
N VAL A 25 -12.91 -15.26 -4.39
CA VAL A 25 -12.89 -13.80 -4.54
C VAL A 25 -11.44 -13.34 -4.57
N HIS A 26 -11.00 -12.79 -5.68
CA HIS A 26 -9.66 -12.26 -5.84
C HIS A 26 -9.55 -10.83 -5.32
N ASN A 27 -8.44 -10.51 -4.64
CA ASN A 27 -8.10 -9.17 -4.18
C ASN A 27 -6.57 -9.03 -4.04
N TYR A 28 -5.86 -8.94 -5.16
CA TYR A 28 -4.38 -8.92 -5.20
C TYR A 28 -3.83 -8.06 -6.34
N GLY A 29 -2.51 -7.81 -6.36
CA GLY A 29 -1.85 -7.11 -7.47
C GLY A 29 -1.73 -5.58 -7.32
N HIS A 30 -1.77 -5.07 -6.10
CA HIS A 30 -1.88 -3.62 -5.80
C HIS A 30 -0.58 -2.81 -5.96
N GLY A 31 0.55 -3.44 -6.31
CA GLY A 31 1.82 -2.73 -6.49
C GLY A 31 2.21 -1.87 -5.29
N GLY A 32 2.48 -0.58 -5.54
CA GLY A 32 2.81 0.41 -4.51
C GLY A 32 1.63 0.86 -3.65
N GLY A 33 0.39 0.67 -4.12
CA GLY A 33 -0.82 1.16 -3.44
C GLY A 33 -1.44 0.20 -2.43
N GLY A 34 -0.73 -0.86 -2.01
CA GLY A 34 -1.29 -1.92 -1.17
C GLY A 34 -1.91 -1.43 0.15
N ILE A 35 -1.23 -0.56 0.91
CA ILE A 35 -1.82 0.03 2.12
C ILE A 35 -2.90 1.03 1.75
N THR A 36 -2.61 1.96 0.83
CA THR A 36 -3.53 3.02 0.41
C THR A 36 -4.89 2.49 0.00
N LEU A 37 -4.93 1.41 -0.78
CA LEU A 37 -6.15 0.82 -1.34
C LEU A 37 -6.75 -0.27 -0.45
N SER A 38 -6.09 -0.65 0.64
CA SER A 38 -6.39 -1.88 1.39
C SER A 38 -7.85 -1.97 1.84
N TRP A 39 -8.44 -0.90 2.35
CA TRP A 39 -9.83 -0.93 2.79
C TRP A 39 -10.82 -0.92 1.63
N GLY A 40 -10.55 -0.18 0.57
CA GLY A 40 -11.48 -0.01 -0.53
C GLY A 40 -11.49 -1.17 -1.50
N SER A 41 -10.35 -1.74 -1.88
CA SER A 41 -10.36 -2.96 -2.70
C SER A 41 -10.91 -4.16 -1.91
N SER A 42 -10.63 -4.24 -0.61
CA SER A 42 -11.27 -5.22 0.28
C SER A 42 -12.77 -4.98 0.48
N HIS A 43 -13.26 -3.73 0.38
CA HIS A 43 -14.69 -3.44 0.36
C HIS A 43 -15.34 -4.02 -0.89
N LEU A 44 -14.75 -3.80 -2.07
CA LEU A 44 -15.24 -4.39 -3.32
C LEU A 44 -15.21 -5.92 -3.27
N ALA A 45 -14.16 -6.52 -2.69
CA ALA A 45 -14.09 -7.97 -2.49
C ALA A 45 -15.15 -8.48 -1.50
N MET A 46 -15.42 -7.74 -0.42
CA MET A 46 -16.50 -8.04 0.53
C MET A 46 -17.85 -8.03 -0.18
N GLU A 47 -18.15 -7.05 -1.03
CA GLU A 47 -19.42 -7.00 -1.77
C GLU A 47 -19.62 -8.24 -2.66
N LEU A 48 -18.56 -8.71 -3.32
CA LEU A 48 -18.59 -9.94 -4.10
C LEU A 48 -18.86 -11.18 -3.22
N ALA A 49 -18.23 -11.26 -2.04
CA ALA A 49 -18.47 -12.35 -1.10
C ALA A 49 -19.91 -12.32 -0.53
N LEU A 50 -20.44 -11.13 -0.26
CA LEU A 50 -21.81 -10.93 0.25
C LEU A 50 -22.91 -11.31 -0.75
N ALA A 51 -22.58 -11.44 -2.04
CA ALA A 51 -23.50 -11.95 -3.05
C ALA A 51 -23.73 -13.47 -2.95
N THR A 52 -22.98 -14.16 -2.09
CA THR A 52 -23.13 -15.61 -1.82
C THR A 52 -24.04 -15.85 -0.61
N PRO A 53 -24.68 -17.02 -0.48
CA PRO A 53 -25.52 -17.34 0.68
C PRO A 53 -24.73 -17.72 1.93
N TYR A 54 -23.40 -17.74 1.85
CA TYR A 54 -22.53 -18.23 2.92
C TYR A 54 -22.23 -17.15 3.96
N LYS A 55 -21.78 -17.60 5.14
CA LYS A 55 -21.33 -16.74 6.25
C LYS A 55 -19.97 -17.15 6.82
N GLN A 56 -19.24 -17.97 6.10
CA GLN A 56 -17.92 -18.44 6.47
C GLN A 56 -16.95 -18.19 5.33
N ALA A 57 -15.79 -17.62 5.62
CA ALA A 57 -14.77 -17.34 4.63
C ALA A 57 -13.35 -17.65 5.11
N ALA A 58 -12.55 -18.22 4.22
CA ALA A 58 -11.11 -18.24 4.35
C ALA A 58 -10.53 -16.98 3.68
N VAL A 59 -9.61 -16.30 4.35
CA VAL A 59 -8.85 -15.18 3.76
C VAL A 59 -7.40 -15.62 3.61
N LEU A 60 -6.88 -15.58 2.39
CA LEU A 60 -5.51 -16.01 2.10
C LEU A 60 -4.56 -14.81 2.13
N GLY A 61 -3.63 -14.82 3.08
CA GLY A 61 -2.64 -13.76 3.30
C GLY A 61 -3.00 -12.84 4.46
N CYS A 62 -1.99 -12.42 5.22
CA CYS A 62 -2.12 -11.58 6.41
C CYS A 62 -1.43 -10.21 6.27
N GLY A 63 -1.25 -9.74 5.03
CA GLY A 63 -0.85 -8.35 4.75
C GLY A 63 -2.02 -7.38 4.93
N ALA A 64 -1.82 -6.12 4.55
CA ALA A 64 -2.85 -5.07 4.67
C ALA A 64 -4.19 -5.50 4.04
N LEU A 65 -4.17 -6.04 2.81
CA LEU A 65 -5.38 -6.46 2.09
C LEU A 65 -6.13 -7.60 2.80
N GLY A 66 -5.39 -8.59 3.31
CA GLY A 66 -5.98 -9.73 3.99
C GLY A 66 -6.60 -9.34 5.33
N LEU A 67 -5.89 -8.52 6.12
CA LEU A 67 -6.42 -8.00 7.38
C LEU A 67 -7.65 -7.12 7.16
N THR A 68 -7.65 -6.20 6.20
CA THR A 68 -8.82 -5.34 5.94
C THR A 68 -10.00 -6.15 5.39
N ALA A 69 -9.78 -7.13 4.50
CA ALA A 69 -10.82 -8.02 4.02
C ALA A 69 -11.44 -8.80 5.17
N ALA A 70 -10.63 -9.44 6.01
CA ALA A 70 -11.10 -10.20 7.16
C ALA A 70 -11.91 -9.34 8.14
N ARG A 71 -11.45 -8.12 8.44
CA ARG A 71 -12.16 -7.17 9.32
C ARG A 71 -13.52 -6.76 8.73
N LEU A 72 -13.56 -6.44 7.43
CA LEU A 72 -14.81 -6.09 6.76
C LEU A 72 -15.82 -7.24 6.76
N MET A 73 -15.37 -8.47 6.53
CA MET A 73 -16.22 -9.65 6.62
C MET A 73 -16.75 -9.85 8.06
N GLN A 74 -15.91 -9.71 9.08
CA GLN A 74 -16.34 -9.77 10.49
C GLN A 74 -17.38 -8.70 10.83
N TYR A 75 -17.26 -7.47 10.32
CA TYR A 75 -18.29 -6.44 10.49
C TYR A 75 -19.64 -6.80 9.87
N ARG A 76 -19.68 -7.78 8.97
CA ARG A 76 -20.91 -8.31 8.36
C ARG A 76 -21.37 -9.62 9.00
N GLY A 77 -20.81 -9.97 10.16
CA GLY A 77 -21.15 -11.16 10.93
C GLY A 77 -20.72 -12.47 10.27
N TRP A 78 -19.57 -12.46 9.56
CA TRP A 78 -18.99 -13.68 9.00
C TRP A 78 -17.97 -14.31 9.96
N ASP A 79 -17.93 -15.63 9.96
CA ASP A 79 -16.85 -16.42 10.56
C ASP A 79 -15.66 -16.43 9.60
N VAL A 80 -14.52 -15.93 10.07
CA VAL A 80 -13.34 -15.74 9.21
C VAL A 80 -12.12 -16.43 9.80
N THR A 81 -11.46 -17.23 8.96
CA THR A 81 -10.13 -17.78 9.21
C THR A 81 -9.14 -17.16 8.24
N ILE A 82 -8.06 -16.55 8.74
CA ILE A 82 -6.93 -16.12 7.91
C ILE A 82 -5.94 -17.28 7.78
N TYR A 83 -5.59 -17.65 6.56
CA TYR A 83 -4.51 -18.58 6.26
C TYR A 83 -3.37 -17.82 5.61
N ALA A 84 -2.18 -17.85 6.21
CA ALA A 84 -1.04 -17.12 5.66
C ALA A 84 0.29 -17.81 5.98
N ARG A 85 1.24 -17.75 5.03
CA ARG A 85 2.62 -18.16 5.31
C ARG A 85 3.32 -17.20 6.27
N ASP A 86 3.18 -15.90 5.99
CA ASP A 86 3.83 -14.83 6.74
C ASP A 86 2.78 -13.99 7.47
N LEU A 87 3.06 -13.67 8.73
CA LEU A 87 2.24 -12.79 9.59
C LEU A 87 3.00 -11.49 9.87
N PRO A 88 2.32 -10.35 10.17
CA PRO A 88 2.99 -9.17 10.68
C PRO A 88 3.87 -9.51 11.91
N PRO A 89 5.12 -9.03 11.99
CA PRO A 89 5.72 -7.97 11.17
C PRO A 89 6.46 -8.44 9.90
N HIS A 90 6.31 -9.69 9.48
CA HIS A 90 7.09 -10.32 8.41
C HIS A 90 6.43 -10.27 7.02
N THR A 91 5.52 -9.32 6.78
CA THR A 91 4.81 -9.18 5.49
C THR A 91 5.40 -8.05 4.65
N THR A 92 5.21 -8.07 3.32
CA THR A 92 5.53 -6.93 2.45
C THR A 92 4.89 -5.63 2.95
N SER A 93 3.69 -5.70 3.53
CA SER A 93 2.99 -4.52 4.04
C SER A 93 3.75 -3.84 5.19
N ASN A 94 4.53 -4.57 5.99
CA ASN A 94 5.36 -3.99 7.06
C ASN A 94 6.51 -3.12 6.52
N ILE A 95 6.94 -3.37 5.29
CA ILE A 95 8.02 -2.61 4.64
C ILE A 95 7.50 -1.30 4.04
N ALA A 96 6.19 -1.13 3.86
CA ALA A 96 5.64 0.00 3.12
C ALA A 96 5.98 1.36 3.76
N GLY A 97 6.03 2.40 2.91
CA GLY A 97 6.30 3.76 3.33
C GLY A 97 5.20 4.36 4.22
N GLY A 98 3.95 4.12 3.87
CA GLY A 98 2.79 4.52 4.66
C GLY A 98 2.06 5.77 4.19
N GLN A 99 2.62 6.54 3.26
CA GLN A 99 1.91 7.66 2.64
C GLN A 99 0.61 7.17 1.99
N TRP A 100 -0.51 7.82 2.28
CA TRP A 100 -1.76 7.59 1.58
C TRP A 100 -1.67 8.26 0.20
N SER A 101 -1.23 7.48 -0.78
CA SER A 101 -1.25 7.83 -2.19
C SER A 101 -1.22 6.54 -3.01
N ALA A 102 -2.08 6.41 -4.01
CA ALA A 102 -2.26 5.17 -4.76
C ALA A 102 -1.29 5.07 -5.94
N THR A 103 0.01 5.26 -5.66
CA THR A 103 1.07 5.29 -6.65
C THR A 103 1.51 3.88 -7.08
N SER A 104 1.99 3.76 -8.31
CA SER A 104 2.57 2.52 -8.86
C SER A 104 1.65 1.30 -8.73
N VAL A 105 0.35 1.48 -9.02
CA VAL A 105 -0.69 0.43 -8.93
C VAL A 105 -0.86 -0.34 -10.24
N TYR A 106 -0.63 0.30 -11.39
CA TYR A 106 -0.84 -0.27 -12.72
C TYR A 106 0.10 0.37 -13.75
N GLU A 107 0.22 -0.27 -14.91
CA GLU A 107 0.95 0.25 -16.07
C GLU A 107 -0.04 1.00 -16.97
N ARG A 108 0.21 2.30 -17.15
CA ARG A 108 -0.74 3.23 -17.80
C ARG A 108 -1.02 2.89 -19.26
N THR A 109 -0.09 2.25 -19.96
CA THR A 109 -0.18 1.90 -21.38
C THR A 109 -1.04 0.68 -21.67
N VAL A 110 -1.36 -0.13 -20.65
CA VAL A 110 -2.09 -1.41 -20.81
C VAL A 110 -3.40 -1.47 -20.02
N VAL A 111 -3.66 -0.47 -19.17
CA VAL A 111 -4.86 -0.39 -18.35
C VAL A 111 -6.10 -0.10 -19.20
N ASN A 112 -7.26 -0.62 -18.80
CA ASN A 112 -8.53 -0.40 -19.49
C ASN A 112 -9.51 0.46 -18.65
N PRO A 113 -10.55 1.05 -19.26
CA PRO A 113 -11.52 1.90 -18.56
C PRO A 113 -12.26 1.20 -17.41
N ARG A 114 -12.54 -0.10 -17.53
CA ARG A 114 -13.20 -0.88 -16.48
C ARG A 114 -12.34 -0.92 -15.21
N PHE A 115 -11.04 -1.17 -15.36
CA PHE A 115 -10.12 -1.13 -14.22
C PHE A 115 -10.04 0.27 -13.63
N ILE A 116 -9.98 1.33 -14.45
CA ILE A 116 -9.92 2.70 -13.93
C ILE A 116 -11.14 3.01 -13.05
N GLY A 117 -12.34 2.61 -13.46
CA GLY A 117 -13.54 2.74 -12.62
C GLY A 117 -13.42 1.96 -11.30
N GLN A 118 -12.91 0.73 -11.35
CA GLN A 118 -12.65 -0.07 -10.14
C GLN A 118 -11.61 0.58 -9.22
N PHE A 119 -10.55 1.14 -9.78
CA PHE A 119 -9.51 1.87 -9.04
C PHE A 119 -10.05 3.12 -8.37
N GLU A 120 -10.90 3.89 -9.05
CA GLU A 120 -11.53 5.10 -8.52
C GLU A 120 -12.50 4.78 -7.37
N GLN A 121 -13.31 3.72 -7.51
CA GLN A 121 -14.16 3.22 -6.42
C GLN A 121 -13.34 2.77 -5.21
N ALA A 122 -12.30 1.96 -5.43
CA ALA A 122 -11.42 1.50 -4.36
C ALA A 122 -10.71 2.66 -3.65
N GLN A 123 -10.27 3.69 -4.37
CA GLN A 123 -9.70 4.90 -3.75
C GLN A 123 -10.73 5.63 -2.89
N ALA A 124 -11.95 5.86 -3.41
CA ALA A 124 -12.99 6.57 -2.68
C ALA A 124 -13.38 5.87 -1.37
N HIS A 125 -13.59 4.55 -1.41
CA HIS A 125 -13.84 3.78 -0.20
C HIS A 125 -12.66 3.82 0.76
N SER A 126 -11.44 3.59 0.27
CA SER A 126 -10.26 3.57 1.14
C SER A 126 -10.05 4.90 1.84
N TYR A 127 -10.19 6.01 1.11
CA TYR A 127 -10.05 7.34 1.67
C TYR A 127 -11.03 7.54 2.83
N ARG A 128 -12.31 7.20 2.61
CA ARG A 128 -13.33 7.31 3.65
C ARG A 128 -13.01 6.44 4.87
N TYR A 129 -12.63 5.18 4.68
CA TYR A 129 -12.26 4.30 5.79
C TYR A 129 -11.08 4.85 6.58
N PHE A 130 -10.03 5.32 5.92
CA PHE A 130 -8.86 5.86 6.61
C PHE A 130 -9.17 7.14 7.39
N GLN A 131 -10.11 7.99 6.92
CA GLN A 131 -10.58 9.13 7.69
C GLN A 131 -11.17 8.73 9.06
N ASP A 132 -11.89 7.60 9.12
CA ASP A 132 -12.46 7.07 10.37
C ASP A 132 -11.40 6.41 11.28
N LEU A 133 -10.20 6.15 10.76
CA LEU A 133 -9.10 5.52 11.49
C LEU A 133 -8.04 6.52 11.97
N VAL A 134 -8.17 7.80 11.65
CA VAL A 134 -7.26 8.85 12.12
C VAL A 134 -7.19 8.82 13.64
N GLY A 135 -5.99 8.58 14.18
CA GLY A 135 -5.75 8.43 15.60
C GLY A 135 -4.57 7.51 15.91
N SER A 136 -4.11 7.59 17.16
CA SER A 136 -2.94 6.83 17.64
C SER A 136 -3.16 5.32 17.61
N LYS A 137 -4.39 4.83 17.83
CA LYS A 137 -4.71 3.39 17.81
C LYS A 137 -4.24 2.70 16.52
N TYR A 138 -4.44 3.35 15.38
CA TYR A 138 -4.13 2.78 14.07
C TYR A 138 -2.86 3.38 13.44
N GLY A 139 -2.20 4.32 14.12
CA GLY A 139 -1.05 5.05 13.57
C GLY A 139 -1.39 5.79 12.28
N VAL A 140 -2.61 6.35 12.19
CA VAL A 140 -3.06 7.12 11.03
C VAL A 140 -3.16 8.59 11.44
N ARG A 141 -2.52 9.48 10.70
CA ARG A 141 -2.58 10.93 10.96
C ARG A 141 -2.52 11.73 9.67
N TRP A 142 -3.12 12.91 9.67
CA TRP A 142 -2.89 13.89 8.61
C TRP A 142 -1.45 14.41 8.67
N ILE A 143 -0.89 14.69 7.51
CA ILE A 143 0.46 15.21 7.35
C ILE A 143 0.59 16.04 6.07
N THR A 144 1.40 17.08 6.15
CA THR A 144 1.79 17.88 4.99
C THR A 144 2.72 17.08 4.08
N ASN A 145 2.51 17.24 2.78
CA ASN A 145 3.32 16.63 1.74
C ASN A 145 3.83 17.69 0.76
N TYR A 146 5.13 17.63 0.48
CA TYR A 146 5.76 18.36 -0.61
C TYR A 146 6.22 17.42 -1.73
N SER A 147 5.73 17.68 -2.94
CA SER A 147 6.20 17.07 -4.17
C SER A 147 7.25 17.96 -4.81
N ILE A 148 8.49 17.49 -4.83
CA ILE A 148 9.66 18.18 -5.39
C ILE A 148 9.80 17.78 -6.86
N PHE A 149 9.61 18.75 -7.75
CA PHE A 149 9.80 18.54 -9.19
C PHE A 149 11.28 18.37 -9.51
N GLY A 150 11.58 17.46 -10.44
CA GLY A 150 12.76 17.61 -11.27
C GLY A 150 12.44 18.49 -12.48
N ASP A 151 13.36 18.56 -13.43
CA ASP A 151 13.09 19.09 -14.78
C ASP A 151 12.15 18.14 -15.55
N GLU A 152 10.92 17.98 -15.10
CA GLU A 152 9.92 17.16 -15.80
C GLU A 152 9.49 17.86 -17.10
N ALA A 153 9.36 17.07 -18.17
CA ALA A 153 8.98 17.57 -19.48
C ALA A 153 7.60 18.27 -19.45
N PRO A 154 7.37 19.31 -20.26
CA PRO A 154 6.09 20.05 -20.32
C PRO A 154 4.84 19.19 -20.57
N ASP A 155 5.01 18.00 -21.14
CA ASP A 155 3.94 17.04 -21.48
C ASP A 155 3.71 15.97 -20.41
N ALA A 156 4.17 16.19 -19.17
CA ALA A 156 3.93 15.26 -18.07
C ALA A 156 2.43 15.07 -17.82
N GLN A 157 2.00 13.81 -17.75
CA GLN A 157 0.63 13.45 -17.41
C GLN A 157 0.27 13.93 -16.00
N PRO A 158 -1.00 14.30 -15.73
CA PRO A 158 -1.42 14.75 -14.41
C PRO A 158 -1.05 13.75 -13.31
N SER A 159 -0.46 14.29 -12.24
CA SER A 159 -0.20 13.60 -10.99
C SER A 159 -1.50 13.13 -10.33
N LEU A 160 -1.40 12.23 -9.35
CA LEU A 160 -2.58 11.77 -8.61
C LEU A 160 -3.30 12.92 -7.87
N PRO A 161 -2.60 13.86 -7.19
CA PRO A 161 -3.25 15.02 -6.60
C PRO A 161 -4.01 15.87 -7.60
N GLU A 162 -3.50 16.05 -8.83
CA GLU A 162 -4.18 16.81 -9.89
C GLU A 162 -5.41 16.10 -10.41
N ARG A 163 -5.30 14.78 -10.65
CA ARG A 163 -6.39 13.97 -11.21
C ARG A 163 -7.51 13.70 -10.21
N TYR A 164 -7.19 13.59 -8.92
CA TYR A 164 -8.13 13.24 -7.85
C TYR A 164 -8.10 14.25 -6.68
N PRO A 165 -8.40 15.55 -6.93
CA PRO A 165 -8.35 16.63 -5.94
C PRO A 165 -9.00 16.29 -4.60
N GLN A 166 -10.11 15.57 -4.63
CA GLN A 166 -10.95 15.29 -3.47
C GLN A 166 -10.24 14.49 -2.37
N PHE A 167 -9.13 13.82 -2.68
CA PHE A 167 -8.36 13.03 -1.72
C PHE A 167 -7.12 13.75 -1.18
N TYR A 168 -6.83 14.96 -1.65
CA TYR A 168 -5.63 15.71 -1.31
C TYR A 168 -6.02 17.15 -0.96
N PRO A 169 -6.43 17.44 0.29
CA PRO A 169 -6.78 18.79 0.71
C PRO A 169 -5.59 19.76 0.72
N GLN A 170 -5.86 21.06 0.85
CA GLN A 170 -4.85 22.12 0.94
C GLN A 170 -3.84 22.16 -0.23
N ARG A 171 -4.27 21.78 -1.44
CA ARG A 171 -3.37 21.80 -2.60
C ARG A 171 -2.96 23.22 -2.96
N ALA A 172 -1.67 23.43 -3.14
CA ALA A 172 -1.11 24.68 -3.65
C ALA A 172 0.17 24.40 -4.45
N ILE A 173 0.48 25.28 -5.39
CA ILE A 173 1.83 25.38 -5.96
C ILE A 173 2.51 26.52 -5.20
N LEU A 174 3.58 26.22 -4.49
CA LEU A 174 4.33 27.18 -3.70
C LEU A 174 5.61 27.54 -4.44
N GLY A 175 5.90 28.83 -4.55
CA GLY A 175 7.13 29.35 -5.14
C GLY A 175 8.25 29.60 -4.13
N ALA A 176 9.36 30.14 -4.61
CA ALA A 176 10.49 30.55 -3.80
C ALA A 176 10.05 31.50 -2.67
N GLY A 177 10.47 31.20 -1.43
CA GLY A 177 10.10 31.96 -0.23
C GLY A 177 8.81 31.48 0.46
N GLU A 178 8.00 30.64 -0.18
CA GLU A 178 6.80 30.03 0.42
C GLU A 178 7.08 28.62 0.98
N HIS A 179 8.29 28.10 0.79
CA HIS A 179 8.76 26.79 1.27
C HIS A 179 10.27 26.82 1.56
N PRO A 180 10.80 25.88 2.38
CA PRO A 180 12.22 25.88 2.78
C PRO A 180 13.17 25.16 1.80
N PHE A 181 12.63 24.49 0.78
CA PHE A 181 13.43 23.64 -0.11
C PHE A 181 14.22 24.41 -1.18
N PRO A 182 15.38 23.89 -1.63
CA PRO A 182 16.29 24.54 -2.57
C PRO A 182 15.84 24.36 -4.04
N VAL A 183 14.56 24.60 -4.31
CA VAL A 183 13.94 24.49 -5.63
C VAL A 183 13.05 25.71 -5.89
N GLU A 184 12.75 26.01 -7.15
CA GLU A 184 11.93 27.20 -7.47
C GLU A 184 10.47 27.03 -7.04
N ARG A 185 9.94 25.81 -7.18
CA ARG A 185 8.53 25.50 -6.90
C ARG A 185 8.36 24.10 -6.34
N VAL A 186 7.34 23.94 -5.50
CA VAL A 186 6.87 22.64 -5.00
C VAL A 186 5.35 22.55 -5.10
N HIS A 187 4.84 21.33 -5.25
CA HIS A 187 3.41 21.08 -5.06
C HIS A 187 3.19 20.67 -3.61
N HIS A 188 2.40 21.46 -2.90
CA HIS A 188 1.96 21.22 -1.54
C HIS A 188 0.57 20.57 -1.55
N TYR A 189 0.34 19.64 -0.65
CA TYR A 189 -0.99 19.13 -0.28
C TYR A 189 -0.90 18.41 1.07
N ASP A 190 -2.03 18.28 1.76
CA ASP A 190 -2.13 17.40 2.92
C ASP A 190 -2.60 16.01 2.49
N THR A 191 -2.10 14.97 3.17
CA THR A 191 -2.54 13.58 3.01
C THR A 191 -2.48 12.86 4.36
N MET A 192 -2.81 11.56 4.40
CA MET A 192 -2.64 10.73 5.59
C MET A 192 -1.31 9.97 5.54
N LEU A 193 -0.63 9.85 6.67
CA LEU A 193 0.42 8.87 6.90
C LEU A 193 -0.17 7.72 7.73
N VAL A 194 -0.03 6.50 7.22
CA VAL A 194 -0.42 5.25 7.86
C VAL A 194 0.85 4.51 8.25
N GLU A 195 1.11 4.33 9.54
CA GLU A 195 2.34 3.69 10.01
C GLU A 195 2.16 2.16 10.10
N PRO A 196 2.75 1.34 9.20
CA PRO A 196 2.57 -0.12 9.19
C PRO A 196 2.88 -0.82 10.51
N ALA A 197 3.87 -0.31 11.25
CA ALA A 197 4.30 -0.87 12.54
C ALA A 197 3.23 -0.74 13.64
N VAL A 198 2.29 0.20 13.49
CA VAL A 198 1.14 0.38 14.40
C VAL A 198 -0.13 -0.20 13.78
N PHE A 199 -0.37 0.12 12.50
CA PHE A 199 -1.57 -0.23 11.78
C PHE A 199 -1.82 -1.74 11.70
N LEU A 200 -0.81 -2.52 11.28
CA LEU A 200 -1.00 -3.96 11.02
C LEU A 200 -1.22 -4.74 12.33
N PRO A 201 -0.42 -4.53 13.41
CA PRO A 201 -0.71 -5.15 14.70
C PRO A 201 -2.07 -4.74 15.27
N ALA A 202 -2.48 -3.47 15.13
CA ALA A 202 -3.79 -3.02 15.60
C ALA A 202 -4.95 -3.72 14.90
N LEU A 203 -4.88 -3.88 13.57
CA LEU A 203 -5.89 -4.65 12.83
C LEU A 203 -5.89 -6.14 13.19
N MET A 204 -4.71 -6.72 13.38
CA MET A 204 -4.58 -8.12 13.79
C MET A 204 -5.18 -8.34 15.18
N GLN A 205 -4.93 -7.43 16.12
CA GLN A 205 -5.53 -7.47 17.46
C GLN A 205 -7.05 -7.32 17.39
N ASP A 206 -7.56 -6.36 16.61
CA ASP A 206 -9.00 -6.17 16.42
C ASP A 206 -9.65 -7.42 15.77
N PHE A 207 -8.94 -8.09 14.85
CA PHE A 207 -9.38 -9.34 14.22
C PHE A 207 -9.53 -10.47 15.25
N PHE A 208 -8.52 -10.69 16.10
CA PHE A 208 -8.58 -11.68 17.17
C PHE A 208 -9.66 -11.35 18.22
N ASN A 209 -9.77 -10.08 18.62
CA ASN A 209 -10.79 -9.62 19.57
C ASN A 209 -12.22 -9.86 19.07
N ALA A 210 -12.41 -9.91 17.75
CA ALA A 210 -13.69 -10.24 17.12
C ALA A 210 -13.88 -11.74 16.83
N GLY A 211 -13.06 -12.62 17.44
CA GLY A 211 -13.17 -14.07 17.33
C GLY A 211 -12.54 -14.67 16.07
N GLY A 212 -11.75 -13.88 15.33
CA GLY A 212 -11.05 -14.34 14.13
C GLY A 212 -10.02 -15.43 14.45
N LYS A 213 -9.88 -16.39 13.53
CA LYS A 213 -8.88 -17.46 13.62
C LYS A 213 -7.77 -17.23 12.62
N MET A 214 -6.56 -17.64 12.95
CA MET A 214 -5.42 -17.50 12.06
C MET A 214 -4.60 -18.79 12.06
N GLU A 215 -4.25 -19.27 10.88
CA GLU A 215 -3.45 -20.46 10.68
C GLU A 215 -2.23 -20.14 9.81
N VAL A 216 -1.05 -20.50 10.30
CA VAL A 216 0.18 -20.41 9.51
C VAL A 216 0.21 -21.57 8.53
N ARG A 217 -0.09 -21.27 7.26
CA ARG A 217 -0.19 -22.28 6.19
C ARG A 217 0.20 -21.67 4.86
N GLU A 218 1.05 -22.38 4.12
CA GLU A 218 1.36 -22.10 2.73
C GLU A 218 0.59 -23.06 1.82
N PHE A 219 0.12 -22.55 0.69
CA PHE A 219 -0.53 -23.34 -0.34
C PHE A 219 0.36 -23.34 -1.58
N GLN A 220 0.50 -24.49 -2.23
CA GLN A 220 1.34 -24.63 -3.42
C GLN A 220 0.54 -24.53 -4.72
N SER A 221 -0.79 -24.70 -4.67
CA SER A 221 -1.65 -24.67 -5.84
C SER A 221 -3.09 -24.24 -5.51
N ALA A 222 -3.83 -23.79 -6.53
CA ALA A 222 -5.25 -23.51 -6.39
C ALA A 222 -6.10 -24.77 -6.05
N ASP A 223 -5.63 -25.97 -6.36
CA ASP A 223 -6.36 -27.20 -6.08
C ASP A 223 -6.38 -27.53 -4.58
N GLU A 224 -5.31 -27.21 -3.86
CA GLU A 224 -5.29 -27.32 -2.38
C GLU A 224 -6.36 -26.43 -1.73
N LEU A 225 -6.68 -25.28 -2.33
CA LEU A 225 -7.72 -24.39 -1.84
C LEU A 225 -9.11 -25.03 -1.92
N MET A 226 -9.32 -25.94 -2.87
CA MET A 226 -10.61 -26.64 -3.01
C MET A 226 -10.84 -27.66 -1.90
N THR A 227 -9.80 -28.03 -1.15
CA THR A 227 -9.89 -28.93 0.01
C THR A 227 -10.27 -28.21 1.30
N MET A 228 -10.31 -26.88 1.29
CA MET A 228 -10.63 -26.06 2.46
C MET A 228 -12.09 -26.27 2.87
N VAL A 229 -12.38 -26.11 4.15
CA VAL A 229 -13.74 -26.28 4.67
C VAL A 229 -14.62 -25.08 4.33
N GLU A 230 -14.03 -23.89 4.26
CA GLU A 230 -14.75 -22.66 3.97
C GLU A 230 -15.31 -22.67 2.53
N PRO A 231 -16.57 -22.24 2.33
CA PRO A 231 -17.18 -22.20 1.01
C PRO A 231 -16.77 -20.96 0.19
N VAL A 232 -16.30 -19.90 0.86
CA VAL A 232 -15.81 -18.67 0.24
C VAL A 232 -14.34 -18.49 0.58
N ILE A 233 -13.52 -18.18 -0.42
CA ILE A 233 -12.09 -17.97 -0.25
C ILE A 233 -11.74 -16.61 -0.84
N ILE A 234 -11.25 -15.69 -0.01
CA ILE A 234 -10.81 -14.37 -0.42
C ILE A 234 -9.29 -14.41 -0.58
N ASN A 235 -8.82 -14.40 -1.83
CA ASN A 235 -7.40 -14.42 -2.17
C ASN A 235 -6.78 -13.02 -2.06
N CYS A 236 -6.00 -12.80 -0.99
CA CYS A 236 -5.19 -11.61 -0.75
C CYS A 236 -3.67 -11.91 -0.75
N THR A 237 -3.22 -12.92 -1.50
CA THR A 237 -1.84 -13.46 -1.44
C THR A 237 -0.78 -12.59 -2.13
N GLY A 238 -1.16 -11.46 -2.73
CA GLY A 238 -0.21 -10.55 -3.38
C GLY A 238 0.58 -11.24 -4.51
N LEU A 239 1.91 -11.32 -4.39
CA LEU A 239 2.76 -12.01 -5.35
C LEU A 239 2.49 -13.52 -5.43
N GLY A 240 1.96 -14.12 -4.36
CA GLY A 240 1.61 -15.54 -4.31
C GLY A 240 0.59 -15.94 -5.40
N SER A 241 -0.26 -15.00 -5.83
CA SER A 241 -1.22 -15.25 -6.92
C SER A 241 -0.56 -15.63 -8.25
N LYS A 242 0.70 -15.25 -8.49
CA LYS A 242 1.43 -15.69 -9.69
C LYS A 242 1.57 -17.21 -9.72
N ALA A 243 1.99 -17.81 -8.61
CA ALA A 243 2.16 -19.26 -8.50
C ALA A 243 0.82 -19.99 -8.33
N LEU A 244 -0.07 -19.46 -7.48
CA LEU A 244 -1.34 -20.12 -7.16
C LEU A 244 -2.33 -20.13 -8.34
N PHE A 245 -2.37 -19.05 -9.13
CA PHE A 245 -3.40 -18.83 -10.15
C PHE A 245 -2.84 -18.54 -11.56
N ALA A 246 -1.55 -18.76 -11.78
CA ALA A 246 -0.88 -18.54 -13.07
C ALA A 246 -1.11 -17.13 -13.66
N ASP A 247 -1.18 -16.09 -12.82
CA ASP A 247 -1.35 -14.72 -13.29
C ASP A 247 -0.02 -14.12 -13.77
N ASP A 248 0.27 -14.29 -15.05
CA ASP A 248 1.52 -13.82 -15.67
C ASP A 248 1.66 -12.30 -15.75
N ASN A 249 0.60 -11.54 -15.45
CA ASN A 249 0.69 -10.08 -15.35
C ASN A 249 1.37 -9.61 -14.06
N MET A 250 1.57 -10.53 -13.09
CA MET A 250 2.24 -10.25 -11.83
C MET A 250 3.76 -10.23 -11.98
N MET A 251 4.38 -9.19 -11.43
CA MET A 251 5.82 -9.08 -11.26
C MET A 251 6.18 -8.42 -9.92
N PRO A 252 7.32 -8.77 -9.31
CA PRO A 252 7.83 -8.03 -8.17
C PRO A 252 8.42 -6.70 -8.62
N ILE A 253 8.23 -5.68 -7.78
CA ILE A 253 9.03 -4.46 -7.83
C ILE A 253 9.70 -4.28 -6.49
N LYS A 254 11.01 -4.54 -6.44
CA LYS A 254 11.81 -4.38 -5.24
C LYS A 254 11.96 -2.91 -4.91
N GLY A 255 11.73 -2.59 -3.64
CA GLY A 255 12.01 -1.30 -3.06
C GLY A 255 12.83 -1.47 -1.80
N GLN A 256 13.89 -0.68 -1.69
CA GLN A 256 14.75 -0.63 -0.53
C GLN A 256 14.62 0.70 0.19
N LEU A 257 14.65 0.59 1.52
CA LEU A 257 14.51 1.67 2.46
C LEU A 257 15.66 1.66 3.46
N SER A 258 16.07 2.86 3.84
CA SER A 258 16.97 3.13 4.97
C SER A 258 16.18 3.93 6.02
N PHE A 259 16.56 3.81 7.28
CA PHE A 259 15.89 4.50 8.39
C PHE A 259 16.93 5.29 9.18
N LEU A 260 16.61 6.54 9.47
CA LEU A 260 17.27 7.32 10.51
C LEU A 260 16.45 7.21 11.80
N LEU A 261 17.06 7.61 12.92
CA LEU A 261 16.34 7.72 14.19
C LEU A 261 15.13 8.68 14.04
N PRO A 262 14.05 8.46 14.82
CA PRO A 262 12.92 9.37 14.86
C PRO A 262 13.36 10.81 15.16
N GLN A 263 12.80 11.77 14.43
CA GLN A 263 13.07 13.21 14.56
C GLN A 263 11.70 13.92 14.62
N PRO A 264 11.17 14.23 15.82
CA PRO A 264 9.85 14.81 16.00
C PRO A 264 9.63 16.14 15.25
N GLU A 265 10.70 16.89 15.01
CA GLU A 265 10.74 18.13 14.27
C GLU A 265 10.50 17.94 12.76
N VAL A 266 10.79 16.75 12.21
CA VAL A 266 10.49 16.43 10.82
C VAL A 266 9.03 15.97 10.75
N ASN A 267 8.14 16.88 10.37
CA ASN A 267 6.69 16.66 10.43
C ASN A 267 5.99 16.71 9.06
N TYR A 268 6.75 16.56 7.96
CA TYR A 268 6.26 16.59 6.58
C TYR A 268 6.81 15.43 5.76
N ILE A 269 6.12 15.10 4.66
CA ILE A 269 6.58 14.16 3.65
C ILE A 269 7.29 14.92 2.52
N ILE A 270 8.36 14.35 1.99
CA ILE A 270 8.86 14.68 0.66
C ILE A 270 8.72 13.48 -0.26
N VAL A 271 8.22 13.74 -1.47
CA VAL A 271 8.32 12.82 -2.61
C VAL A 271 8.87 13.59 -3.81
N GLY A 272 9.53 12.89 -4.73
CA GLY A 272 10.13 13.54 -5.90
C GLY A 272 11.64 13.61 -5.75
N ASN A 273 12.31 14.66 -6.22
CA ASN A 273 13.77 14.78 -6.07
C ASN A 273 14.55 13.58 -6.65
N GLY A 274 14.37 13.30 -7.95
CA GLY A 274 15.07 12.21 -8.63
C GLY A 274 14.62 10.80 -8.23
N GLY A 275 13.37 10.65 -7.76
CA GLY A 275 12.79 9.37 -7.37
C GLY A 275 12.99 9.00 -5.89
N LEU A 276 13.53 9.91 -5.09
CA LEU A 276 13.67 9.77 -3.65
C LEU A 276 12.36 10.10 -2.91
N TYR A 277 12.27 9.67 -1.66
CA TYR A 277 11.15 10.04 -0.79
C TYR A 277 11.53 9.86 0.69
N MET A 278 10.95 10.71 1.52
CA MET A 278 11.17 10.74 2.97
C MET A 278 9.83 10.76 3.71
N PHE A 279 9.64 9.85 4.68
CA PHE A 279 8.45 9.78 5.52
C PHE A 279 8.81 9.79 7.01
N PRO A 280 8.26 10.72 7.82
CA PRO A 280 8.56 10.80 9.25
C PRO A 280 7.60 9.93 10.05
N ARG A 281 7.97 8.67 10.23
CA ARG A 281 7.23 7.72 11.07
C ARG A 281 7.72 7.81 12.52
N SER A 282 6.88 7.39 13.45
CA SER A 282 7.23 7.36 14.88
C SER A 282 8.37 6.39 15.20
N ASP A 283 8.55 5.35 14.38
CA ASP A 283 9.63 4.36 14.50
C ASP A 283 10.91 4.74 13.74
N GLY A 284 10.89 5.84 12.98
CA GLY A 284 12.07 6.39 12.32
C GLY A 284 11.74 7.28 11.12
N VAL A 285 12.71 8.10 10.71
CA VAL A 285 12.61 8.82 9.44
C VAL A 285 13.01 7.85 8.33
N LEU A 286 12.03 7.42 7.55
CA LEU A 286 12.18 6.51 6.44
C LEU A 286 12.71 7.26 5.22
N LEU A 287 13.80 6.78 4.65
CA LEU A 287 14.41 7.25 3.40
C LEU A 287 14.31 6.16 2.35
N GLY A 288 13.69 6.46 1.22
CA GLY A 288 13.56 5.51 0.10
C GLY A 288 14.18 6.01 -1.19
N GLY A 289 14.25 5.13 -2.17
CA GLY A 289 14.64 5.53 -3.52
C GLY A 289 14.77 4.44 -4.56
N THR A 290 14.78 3.14 -4.19
CA THR A 290 14.92 2.09 -5.20
C THR A 290 13.57 1.60 -5.75
N TYR A 291 13.57 1.32 -7.04
CA TYR A 291 12.42 0.84 -7.79
C TYR A 291 12.89 -0.13 -8.88
N GLU A 292 13.05 -1.40 -8.51
CA GLU A 292 13.71 -2.40 -9.36
C GLU A 292 12.70 -3.46 -9.82
N ARG A 293 12.35 -3.45 -11.11
CA ARG A 293 11.37 -4.38 -11.69
C ARG A 293 11.97 -5.78 -11.87
N ASN A 294 11.14 -6.81 -11.70
CA ASN A 294 11.51 -8.22 -11.89
C ASN A 294 12.65 -8.73 -11.00
N VAL A 295 12.95 -8.05 -9.90
CA VAL A 295 13.89 -8.54 -8.89
C VAL A 295 13.10 -9.30 -7.82
N TYR A 296 13.37 -10.60 -7.70
CA TYR A 296 12.68 -11.51 -6.78
C TYR A 296 13.39 -11.68 -5.43
N ASP A 297 14.64 -11.23 -5.32
CA ASP A 297 15.39 -11.28 -4.07
C ASP A 297 15.03 -10.09 -3.18
N ALA A 298 14.38 -10.37 -2.05
CA ALA A 298 13.99 -9.38 -1.05
C ALA A 298 15.14 -8.94 -0.13
N THR A 299 16.35 -9.52 -0.26
CA THR A 299 17.51 -9.17 0.54
C THR A 299 17.96 -7.73 0.25
N PRO A 300 18.16 -6.87 1.26
CA PRO A 300 18.68 -5.53 1.05
C PRO A 300 20.08 -5.56 0.41
N ASP A 301 20.27 -4.78 -0.65
CA ASP A 301 21.58 -4.51 -1.23
C ASP A 301 22.25 -3.38 -0.44
N MET A 302 23.22 -3.73 0.41
CA MET A 302 23.90 -2.77 1.28
C MET A 302 24.68 -1.70 0.50
N SER A 303 25.01 -1.94 -0.78
CA SER A 303 25.65 -0.93 -1.63
C SER A 303 24.72 0.25 -1.96
N LYS A 304 23.39 0.07 -1.89
CA LYS A 304 22.41 1.14 -2.14
C LYS A 304 22.19 2.08 -0.96
N VAL A 305 22.62 1.69 0.25
CA VAL A 305 22.39 2.49 1.46
C VAL A 305 23.12 3.84 1.38
N PRO A 306 24.43 3.91 1.05
CA PRO A 306 25.12 5.17 0.86
C PRO A 306 24.47 6.06 -0.21
N ASP A 307 24.00 5.49 -1.33
CA ASP A 307 23.37 6.24 -2.41
C ASP A 307 22.06 6.92 -1.95
N ILE A 308 21.18 6.17 -1.27
CA ILE A 308 19.92 6.70 -0.73
C ILE A 308 20.20 7.84 0.26
N VAL A 309 21.14 7.62 1.20
CA VAL A 309 21.47 8.62 2.22
C VAL A 309 22.15 9.86 1.60
N ALA A 310 23.09 9.66 0.69
CA ALA A 310 23.79 10.75 0.01
C ALA A 310 22.85 11.59 -0.85
N GLY A 311 21.86 10.97 -1.52
CA GLY A 311 20.84 11.68 -2.29
C GLY A 311 19.99 12.61 -1.43
N HIS A 312 19.51 12.14 -0.27
CA HIS A 312 18.78 12.99 0.68
C HIS A 312 19.68 14.07 1.29
N ARG A 313 20.90 13.71 1.69
CA ARG A 313 21.87 14.67 2.23
C ARG A 313 22.18 15.78 1.23
N LYS A 314 22.40 15.45 -0.03
CA LYS A 314 22.66 16.44 -1.09
C LYS A 314 21.52 17.45 -1.20
N PHE A 315 20.27 16.99 -1.14
CA PHE A 315 19.09 17.84 -1.22
C PHE A 315 18.91 18.73 0.02
N PHE A 316 19.13 18.20 1.22
CA PHE A 316 18.92 18.96 2.44
C PHE A 316 20.10 19.84 2.85
N ASN A 317 21.34 19.51 2.48
CA ASN A 317 22.52 20.35 2.74
C ASN A 317 22.48 21.69 1.99
N THR A 318 21.66 21.80 0.96
CA THR A 318 21.47 23.03 0.19
C THR A 318 20.35 23.90 0.75
N MET A 319 19.64 23.46 1.80
CA MET A 319 18.74 24.33 2.55
C MET A 319 19.57 25.27 3.41
N GLU A 320 19.17 26.54 3.48
CA GLU A 320 19.70 27.45 4.48
C GLU A 320 19.30 26.92 5.86
N ASP A 321 20.26 26.77 6.77
CA ASP A 321 19.97 26.50 8.17
C ASP A 321 19.61 27.83 8.82
N PRO A 322 18.33 28.07 9.16
CA PRO A 322 17.94 29.33 9.80
C PRO A 322 18.53 29.48 11.21
N TRP A 323 19.21 28.45 11.72
CA TRP A 323 19.85 28.41 13.03
C TRP A 323 21.39 28.34 12.98
N SER A 324 22.02 28.34 11.80
CA SER A 324 23.48 28.39 11.66
C SER A 324 24.08 29.77 11.88
#